data_AF-A0A523Q9I9-F1
#
_entry.id   AF-A0A523Q9I9-F1
#
_cell.length_a   1.000
_cell.length_b   1.000
_cell.length_c   1.000
_cell.angle_alpha   90.00
_cell.angle_beta   90.00
_cell.angle_gamma   90.00
#
_symmetry.space_group_name_H-M   'P 1'
#
loop_
_entity.id
_entity.type
_entity.pdbx_description
1 polymer ?
#
loop_
_entity_poly.entity_id
_entity_poly.type
_entity_poly.pdbx_seq_one_letter_code
_entity_poly.pdbx_strand_id
1 'polypeptide(L)'
;MGLLGSDAIAAKYKKQGKKVVGVMQLDMTNYQGQPTSDITLITDYTNAAQNNFVKALAAAYLPELKVTQDACGYACSDHASWTKRGYAASFPFESSLAADNKLIHTPSDTLAKSNNTATHAVKFAKLGLTFAVELASDAPVKAAR
;
A
#
# COMPACT_ATOMS: atom_id res chain seq x y z
N MET A 1 -18.76 -6.01 3.67
CA MET A 1 -18.75 -6.51 2.28
C MET A 1 -17.29 -6.71 1.88
N GLY A 2 -16.89 -7.90 1.39
CA GLY A 2 -15.48 -8.26 1.20
C GLY A 2 -15.00 -8.09 -0.25
N LEU A 3 -14.16 -7.08 -0.51
CA LEU A 3 -13.35 -6.87 -1.72
C LEU A 3 -14.08 -6.92 -3.09
N LEU A 4 -15.42 -6.87 -3.12
CA LEU A 4 -16.21 -7.10 -4.34
C LEU A 4 -15.87 -6.10 -5.46
N GLY A 5 -15.62 -4.84 -5.10
CA GLY A 5 -15.26 -3.79 -6.06
C GLY A 5 -13.90 -4.04 -6.70
N SER A 6 -12.86 -4.26 -5.89
CA SER A 6 -11.52 -4.53 -6.39
C SER A 6 -11.44 -5.86 -7.15
N ASP A 7 -12.15 -6.89 -6.71
CA ASP A 7 -12.22 -8.18 -7.40
C ASP A 7 -12.80 -8.03 -8.81
N ALA A 8 -13.90 -7.28 -8.94
CA ALA A 8 -14.51 -6.99 -10.24
C ALA A 8 -13.57 -6.21 -11.18
N ILE A 9 -12.89 -5.18 -10.67
CA ILE A 9 -11.94 -4.37 -11.44
C ILE A 9 -10.75 -5.22 -11.89
N ALA A 10 -10.11 -5.94 -10.96
CA ALA A 10 -8.95 -6.77 -11.26
C ALA A 10 -9.32 -7.90 -12.24
N ALA A 11 -10.53 -8.48 -12.13
CA ALA A 11 -11.05 -9.48 -13.07
C ALA A 11 -11.20 -8.91 -14.49
N LYS A 12 -11.79 -7.71 -14.59
CA LYS A 12 -11.96 -7.01 -15.86
C LYS A 12 -10.61 -6.73 -16.50
N TYR A 13 -9.63 -6.25 -15.74
CA TYR A 13 -8.28 -5.95 -16.24
C TYR A 13 -7.59 -7.21 -16.76
N LYS A 14 -7.72 -8.33 -16.03
CA LYS A 14 -7.19 -9.62 -16.46
C LYS A 14 -7.86 -10.11 -17.74
N LYS A 15 -9.19 -10.07 -17.82
CA LYS A 15 -9.96 -10.46 -19.02
C LYS A 15 -9.59 -9.63 -20.24
N GLN A 16 -9.29 -8.35 -20.06
CA GLN A 16 -8.89 -7.43 -21.11
C GLN A 16 -7.40 -7.52 -21.48
N GLY A 17 -6.61 -8.38 -20.83
CA GLY A 17 -5.18 -8.48 -21.07
C GLY A 17 -4.41 -7.20 -20.73
N LYS A 18 -4.89 -6.38 -19.79
CA LYS A 18 -4.20 -5.15 -19.38
C LYS A 18 -2.87 -5.49 -18.70
N LYS A 19 -1.81 -4.84 -19.14
CA LYS A 19 -0.46 -4.91 -18.54
C LYS A 19 -0.39 -3.96 -17.35
N VAL A 20 -0.73 -4.46 -16.16
CA VAL A 20 -0.54 -3.73 -14.90
C VAL A 20 0.83 -4.07 -14.37
N VAL A 21 1.71 -3.07 -14.33
CA VAL A 21 3.12 -3.22 -13.94
C VAL A 21 3.32 -3.26 -12.42
N GLY A 22 2.38 -2.69 -11.67
CA GLY A 22 2.37 -2.75 -10.22
C GLY A 22 1.15 -2.07 -9.63
N VAL A 23 0.76 -2.49 -8.43
CA VAL A 23 -0.35 -1.93 -7.64
C VAL A 23 0.15 -1.55 -6.27
N MET A 24 -0.27 -0.40 -5.74
CA MET A 24 -0.07 -0.03 -4.33
C MET A 24 -1.43 0.20 -3.69
N GLN A 25 -1.72 -0.52 -2.60
CA GLN A 25 -2.90 -0.31 -1.77
C GLN A 25 -2.59 0.63 -0.62
N LEU A 26 -3.50 1.55 -0.32
CA LEU A 26 -3.42 2.47 0.82
C LEU A 26 -4.69 2.35 1.66
N ASP A 27 -4.61 1.59 2.75
CA ASP A 27 -5.74 1.26 3.62
C ASP A 27 -5.21 0.66 4.92
N MET A 28 -4.78 1.42 5.92
CA MET A 28 -5.05 2.80 6.27
C MET A 28 -3.73 3.57 6.35
N THR A 29 -3.76 4.90 6.50
CA THR A 29 -2.55 5.74 6.35
C THR A 29 -2.32 6.81 7.42
N ASN A 30 -3.25 7.08 8.33
CA ASN A 30 -3.21 8.31 9.13
C ASN A 30 -3.17 8.12 10.65
N TYR A 31 -3.48 6.94 11.17
CA TYR A 31 -3.33 6.65 12.59
C TYR A 31 -1.95 6.05 12.86
N GLN A 32 -1.15 6.76 13.67
CA GLN A 32 0.19 6.31 14.05
C GLN A 32 0.12 5.47 15.33
N GLY A 33 -0.01 4.15 15.18
CA GLY A 33 -0.17 3.21 16.30
C GLY A 33 1.07 3.04 17.20
N GLN A 34 2.27 3.30 16.67
CA GLN A 34 3.51 3.24 17.44
C GLN A 34 4.57 4.25 16.94
N PRO A 35 5.48 4.74 17.80
CA PRO A 35 6.57 5.63 17.39
C PRO A 35 7.73 4.89 16.69
N THR A 36 7.71 3.56 16.69
CA THR A 36 8.77 2.70 16.12
C THR A 36 8.51 2.26 14.68
N SER A 37 7.32 2.52 14.13
CA SER A 37 6.97 2.24 12.73
C SER A 37 6.24 3.44 12.14
N ASP A 38 6.77 3.97 11.04
CA ASP A 38 6.09 4.97 10.23
C ASP A 38 5.27 4.31 9.12
N ILE A 39 5.83 3.26 8.51
CA ILE A 39 5.21 2.44 7.48
C ILE A 39 5.44 0.97 7.84
N THR A 40 4.39 0.16 7.84
CA THR A 40 4.50 -1.29 7.95
C THR A 40 4.11 -1.92 6.62
N LEU A 41 5.03 -2.61 5.96
CA LEU A 41 4.72 -3.30 4.70
C LEU A 41 4.12 -4.67 4.99
N ILE A 42 2.89 -4.88 4.51
CA ILE A 42 2.22 -6.17 4.60
C ILE A 42 2.85 -7.16 3.62
N THR A 43 3.14 -8.37 4.12
CA THR A 43 3.96 -9.37 3.42
C THR A 43 3.16 -10.53 2.84
N ASP A 44 1.97 -10.80 3.35
CA ASP A 44 1.06 -11.79 2.80
C ASP A 44 0.12 -11.16 1.76
N TYR A 45 -0.34 -11.99 0.81
CA TYR A 45 -1.18 -11.55 -0.32
C TYR A 45 -0.60 -10.37 -1.13
N THR A 46 0.72 -10.17 -1.08
CA THR A 46 1.46 -9.14 -1.83
C THR A 46 2.57 -9.78 -2.67
N ASN A 47 3.32 -8.96 -3.40
CA ASN A 47 4.48 -9.38 -4.19
C ASN A 47 5.79 -8.98 -3.49
N ALA A 48 6.65 -9.96 -3.21
CA ALA A 48 7.91 -9.72 -2.49
C ALA A 48 8.88 -8.79 -3.23
N ALA A 49 8.99 -8.92 -4.56
CA ALA A 49 9.88 -8.06 -5.36
C ALA A 49 9.40 -6.60 -5.33
N GLN A 50 8.09 -6.38 -5.46
CA GLN A 50 7.52 -5.03 -5.37
C GLN A 50 7.61 -4.45 -3.95
N ASN A 51 7.43 -5.26 -2.90
CA ASN A 51 7.67 -4.80 -1.53
C ASN A 51 9.13 -4.38 -1.32
N ASN A 52 10.10 -5.12 -1.87
CA ASN A 52 11.50 -4.73 -1.84
C ASN A 52 11.76 -3.42 -2.60
N PHE A 53 11.09 -3.23 -3.75
CA PHE A 53 11.12 -1.96 -4.47
C PHE A 53 10.58 -0.81 -3.61
N VAL A 54 9.41 -0.96 -2.98
CA VAL A 54 8.85 0.06 -2.08
C VAL A 54 9.77 0.36 -0.89
N LYS A 55 10.44 -0.66 -0.31
CA LYS A 55 11.47 -0.45 0.74
C LYS A 55 12.65 0.38 0.22
N ALA A 56 13.13 0.08 -0.99
CA ALA A 56 14.22 0.82 -1.61
C ALA A 56 13.83 2.28 -1.89
N LEU A 57 12.59 2.52 -2.35
CA LEU A 57 12.07 3.87 -2.56
C LEU A 57 12.00 4.67 -1.25
N ALA A 58 11.50 4.06 -0.17
CA ALA A 58 11.48 4.70 1.14
C ALA A 58 12.90 5.03 1.61
N ALA A 59 13.85 4.11 1.48
CA ALA A 59 15.24 4.35 1.86
C ALA A 59 15.92 5.46 1.04
N ALA A 60 15.61 5.56 -0.26
CA ALA A 60 16.23 6.53 -1.16
C ALA A 60 15.65 7.95 -1.02
N TYR A 61 14.32 8.06 -0.89
CA TYR A 61 13.61 9.34 -0.98
C TYR A 61 13.06 9.85 0.34
N LEU A 62 12.91 8.96 1.33
CA LEU A 62 12.27 9.22 2.61
C LEU A 62 13.08 8.57 3.77
N PRO A 63 14.41 8.82 3.85
CA PRO A 63 15.32 8.08 4.74
C PRO A 63 15.00 8.25 6.24
N GLU A 64 14.19 9.25 6.59
CA GLU A 64 13.69 9.46 7.94
C GLU A 64 12.62 8.46 8.37
N LEU A 65 11.98 7.75 7.44
CA LEU A 65 10.89 6.82 7.73
C LEU A 65 11.39 5.50 8.31
N LYS A 66 10.79 5.08 9.41
CA LYS A 66 10.95 3.73 9.96
C LYS A 66 10.02 2.77 9.23
N VAL A 67 10.59 1.93 8.37
CA VAL A 67 9.84 0.91 7.63
C VAL A 67 9.99 -0.44 8.30
N THR A 68 8.86 -1.04 8.70
CA THR A 68 8.79 -2.40 9.26
C THR A 68 7.97 -3.32 8.37
N GLN A 69 7.79 -4.58 8.77
CA GLN A 69 7.01 -5.57 8.04
C GLN A 69 6.10 -6.32 9.00
N ASP A 70 4.93 -6.72 8.50
CA ASP A 70 3.95 -7.51 9.24
C ASP A 70 3.10 -8.35 8.26
N ALA A 71 2.15 -9.13 8.76
CA ALA A 71 1.22 -9.92 7.95
C ALA A 71 -0.20 -9.84 8.52
N CYS A 72 -1.20 -9.79 7.63
CA CYS A 72 -2.60 -9.78 8.01
C CYS A 72 -3.11 -11.17 8.44
N GLY A 73 -2.62 -12.23 7.80
CA GLY A 73 -3.11 -13.61 7.94
C GLY A 73 -4.28 -13.96 7.02
N TYR A 74 -4.81 -13.00 6.25
CA TYR A 74 -5.95 -13.18 5.33
C TYR A 74 -5.95 -12.08 4.26
N ALA A 75 -6.86 -12.17 3.28
CA ALA A 75 -7.08 -11.15 2.26
C ALA A 75 -7.70 -9.87 2.89
N CYS A 76 -6.87 -9.07 3.55
CA CYS A 76 -7.31 -7.98 4.43
C CYS A 76 -7.75 -6.70 3.72
N SER A 77 -7.28 -6.44 2.49
CA SER A 77 -7.69 -5.28 1.70
C SER A 77 -7.55 -5.56 0.20
N ASP A 78 -7.83 -4.57 -0.64
CA ASP A 78 -8.02 -4.73 -2.09
C ASP A 78 -6.77 -5.23 -2.85
N HIS A 79 -5.57 -5.07 -2.30
CA HIS A 79 -4.33 -5.64 -2.85
C HIS A 79 -4.46 -7.15 -3.13
N ALA A 80 -5.18 -7.88 -2.27
CA ALA A 80 -5.38 -9.32 -2.41
C ALA A 80 -6.12 -9.69 -3.72
N SER A 81 -7.06 -8.85 -4.17
CA SER A 81 -7.78 -9.03 -5.44
C SER A 81 -6.86 -8.99 -6.66
N TRP A 82 -5.82 -8.15 -6.59
CA TRP A 82 -4.80 -7.99 -7.63
C TRP A 82 -3.79 -9.15 -7.59
N THR A 83 -3.26 -9.46 -6.40
CA THR A 83 -2.33 -10.58 -6.21
C THR A 83 -2.92 -11.91 -6.64
N LYS A 84 -4.20 -12.18 -6.30
CA LYS A 84 -4.95 -13.38 -6.74
C LYS A 84 -4.95 -13.58 -8.26
N ARG A 85 -4.78 -12.51 -9.05
CA ARG A 85 -4.77 -12.55 -10.53
C ARG A 85 -3.37 -12.50 -11.14
N GLY A 86 -2.35 -12.58 -10.29
CA GLY A 86 -0.94 -12.59 -10.67
C GLY A 86 -0.37 -11.21 -10.97
N TYR A 87 -1.03 -10.13 -10.54
CA TYR A 87 -0.44 -8.79 -10.60
C TYR A 87 0.44 -8.56 -9.37
N ALA A 88 1.55 -7.83 -9.56
CA ALA A 88 2.34 -7.37 -8.43
C ALA A 88 1.54 -6.33 -7.66
N ALA A 89 1.34 -6.56 -6.35
CA ALA A 89 0.75 -5.58 -5.45
C ALA A 89 1.58 -5.44 -4.17
N SER A 90 1.67 -4.21 -3.67
CA SER A 90 2.24 -3.85 -2.37
C SER A 90 1.21 -3.17 -1.49
N PHE A 91 1.36 -3.29 -0.18
CA PHE A 91 0.43 -2.72 0.78
C PHE A 91 1.19 -2.13 1.97
N PRO A 92 1.63 -0.86 1.88
CA PRO A 92 2.08 -0.09 3.04
C PRO A 92 0.89 0.27 3.94
N PHE A 93 1.03 -0.01 5.24
CA PHE A 93 0.03 0.17 6.27
C PHE A 93 0.54 1.08 7.40
N GLU A 94 -0.36 1.78 8.08
CA GLU A 94 -0.06 2.86 9.04
C GLU A 94 0.61 2.46 10.36
N SER A 95 0.55 1.19 10.74
CA SER A 95 1.02 0.67 12.03
C SER A 95 1.33 -0.83 11.94
N SER A 96 1.78 -1.50 13.01
CA SER A 96 1.70 -2.97 13.04
C SER A 96 0.27 -3.40 13.32
N LEU A 97 -0.12 -4.61 12.93
CA LEU A 97 -1.49 -5.08 13.16
C LEU A 97 -1.82 -5.18 14.66
N ALA A 98 -0.82 -5.43 15.50
CA ALA A 98 -1.00 -5.43 16.95
C ALA A 98 -1.43 -4.04 17.49
N ALA A 99 -0.97 -2.96 16.87
CA ALA A 99 -1.14 -1.57 17.31
C ALA A 99 -2.05 -0.73 16.39
N ASP A 100 -2.80 -1.38 15.50
CA ASP A 100 -3.72 -0.71 14.58
C ASP A 100 -4.85 0.05 15.30
N ASN A 101 -5.53 0.92 14.54
CA ASN A 101 -6.65 1.69 15.05
C ASN A 101 -7.81 0.76 15.42
N LYS A 102 -7.99 0.50 16.72
CA LYS A 102 -9.06 -0.37 17.24
C LYS A 102 -10.48 0.20 17.10
N LEU A 103 -10.62 1.43 16.57
CA LEU A 103 -11.91 2.11 16.41
C LEU A 103 -12.44 2.08 14.98
N ILE A 104 -11.71 1.48 14.03
CA ILE A 104 -12.16 1.31 12.65
C ILE A 104 -13.52 0.61 12.61
N HIS A 105 -14.35 0.98 11.65
CA HIS A 105 -15.74 0.49 11.52
C HIS A 105 -16.66 0.86 12.70
N THR A 106 -16.31 1.88 13.48
CA THR A 106 -17.20 2.47 14.50
C THR A 106 -17.43 3.94 14.20
N PRO A 107 -18.49 4.57 14.75
CA PRO A 107 -18.65 6.03 14.67
C PRO A 107 -17.51 6.83 15.32
N SER A 108 -16.63 6.18 16.10
CA SER A 108 -15.47 6.81 16.73
C SER A 108 -14.23 6.85 15.84
N ASP A 109 -14.28 6.26 14.65
CA ASP A 109 -13.27 6.42 13.62
C ASP A 109 -13.33 7.84 13.05
N THR A 110 -12.62 8.74 13.71
CA THR A 110 -12.65 10.18 13.46
C THR A 110 -11.24 10.73 13.41
N LEU A 111 -11.06 11.88 12.76
CA LEU A 111 -9.76 12.53 12.63
C LEU A 111 -9.09 12.84 13.99
N ALA A 112 -9.89 12.99 15.06
CA ALA A 112 -9.38 13.16 16.42
C ALA A 112 -8.53 11.98 16.90
N LYS A 113 -8.72 10.77 16.35
CA LYS A 113 -7.87 9.60 16.63
C LYS A 113 -6.54 9.66 15.92
N SER A 114 -6.43 10.46 14.86
CA SER A 114 -5.19 10.79 14.15
C SER A 114 -4.66 12.18 14.55
N ASN A 115 -4.79 12.54 15.84
CA ASN A 115 -4.32 13.82 16.39
C ASN A 115 -4.88 15.08 15.71
N ASN A 116 -6.02 14.99 15.01
CA ASN A 116 -6.59 16.08 14.22
C ASN A 116 -5.68 16.61 13.09
N THR A 117 -4.71 15.81 12.62
CA THR A 117 -3.82 16.20 11.51
C THR A 117 -3.73 15.11 10.45
N ALA A 118 -3.17 15.47 9.29
CA ALA A 118 -2.80 14.52 8.23
C ALA A 118 -1.31 14.18 8.24
N THR A 119 -0.58 14.49 9.33
CA THR A 119 0.89 14.42 9.37
C THR A 119 1.40 13.02 9.04
N HIS A 120 0.72 11.97 9.49
CA HIS A 120 1.10 10.59 9.19
C HIS A 120 0.75 10.21 7.74
N ALA A 121 -0.45 10.55 7.26
CA ALA A 121 -0.87 10.31 5.87
C ALA A 121 0.03 11.00 4.83
N VAL A 122 0.65 12.14 5.15
CA VAL A 122 1.62 12.80 4.26
C VAL A 122 2.81 11.89 3.94
N LYS A 123 3.24 11.02 4.87
CA LYS A 123 4.31 10.04 4.63
C LYS A 123 3.91 9.05 3.53
N PHE A 124 2.68 8.55 3.58
CA PHE A 124 2.10 7.65 2.58
C PHE A 124 1.90 8.34 1.23
N ALA A 125 1.46 9.60 1.23
CA ALA A 125 1.31 10.38 0.00
C ALA A 125 2.66 10.57 -0.71
N LYS A 126 3.72 10.89 0.03
CA LYS A 126 5.09 10.97 -0.50
C LYS A 126 5.55 9.63 -1.06
N LEU A 127 5.37 8.53 -0.30
CA LEU A 127 5.75 7.19 -0.75
C LEU A 127 5.00 6.77 -2.02
N GLY A 128 3.69 7.02 -2.07
CA GLY A 128 2.85 6.74 -3.25
C GLY A 128 3.27 7.55 -4.47
N LEU A 129 3.63 8.83 -4.28
CA LEU A 129 4.16 9.67 -5.35
C LEU A 129 5.49 9.13 -5.89
N THR A 130 6.45 8.84 -5.00
CA THR A 130 7.73 8.23 -5.38
C THR A 130 7.52 6.92 -6.12
N PHE A 131 6.62 6.06 -5.64
CA PHE A 131 6.27 4.81 -6.30
C PHE A 131 5.70 5.02 -7.70
N ALA A 132 4.77 5.97 -7.87
CA ALA A 132 4.18 6.25 -9.17
C ALA A 132 5.21 6.79 -10.18
N VAL A 133 6.10 7.69 -9.72
CA VAL A 133 7.15 8.28 -10.57
C VAL A 133 8.16 7.23 -11.02
N GLU A 134 8.74 6.47 -10.09
CA GLU A 134 9.80 5.51 -10.40
C GLU A 134 9.27 4.33 -11.21
N LEU A 135 8.11 3.77 -10.82
CA LEU A 135 7.53 2.64 -11.55
C LEU A 135 7.14 3.01 -12.99
N ALA A 136 6.72 4.26 -13.22
CA ALA A 136 6.39 4.75 -14.55
C ALA A 136 7.63 5.11 -15.38
N SER A 137 8.73 5.50 -14.73
CA SER A 137 9.98 5.92 -15.40
C SER A 137 10.85 4.73 -15.81
N ASP A 138 10.74 3.60 -15.12
CA ASP A 138 11.42 2.33 -15.47
C ASP A 138 10.77 1.59 -16.65
N ALA A 139 9.65 2.08 -17.18
CA ALA A 139 9.08 1.54 -18.41
C ALA A 139 10.06 1.80 -19.57
N PRO A 140 10.42 0.80 -20.40
CA PRO A 140 11.30 1.02 -21.53
C PRO A 140 10.70 2.12 -22.40
N VAL A 141 11.44 3.21 -22.57
CA VAL A 141 11.16 4.23 -23.57
C VAL A 141 10.92 3.46 -24.86
N LYS A 142 9.70 3.55 -25.41
CA LYS A 142 9.46 3.07 -26.77
C LYS A 142 10.46 3.82 -27.63
N ALA A 143 11.48 3.13 -28.14
CA ALA A 143 12.32 3.67 -29.19
C ALA A 143 11.37 4.22 -30.25
N ALA A 144 11.45 5.53 -30.49
CA ALA A 144 10.69 6.17 -31.54
C ALA A 144 10.97 5.41 -32.84
N ARG A 145 9.92 4.94 -33.50
CA ARG A 145 10.01 4.36 -34.85
C ARG A 145 10.17 5.48 -35.86
#